data_AF-A0A3E1E5R8-F1
#
_entry.id   AF-A0A3E1E5R8-F1
#
_cell.length_a   1.000
_cell.length_b   1.000
_cell.length_c   1.000
_cell.angle_alpha   90.00
_cell.angle_beta   90.00
_cell.angle_gamma   90.00
#
_symmetry.space_group_name_H-M   'P 1'
#
loop_
_entity.id
_entity.type
_entity.pdbx_description
1 polymer ?
#
loop_
_entity_poly.entity_id
_entity_poly.type
_entity_poly.pdbx_seq_one_letter_code
_entity_poly.pdbx_strand_id
1 'polypeptide(L)'
;MFVLDAPAWAQQLAAKLRLLHADLAGVGHEQRGGFLQQEIRRALEDIVPERRKEYMEALAPYFPQGENSSPVAVPAVPGLEAPLTPEELLANLVRIAPLLPKRKLESFSLELQKAGYLPLETTALIDAPPEDLRGVFPMEEGRQVDLQRLYRLVHILGEFYVSLDKVTWNIWRALAPKSTFRKENSPLNDVSKMGGRYLTGDSEVSAEQLKQITGRLRQLLAGVLTAIGPAGRSFAQKHLARFSPDAIRDIVNQEAGFFSNLEQKCWRKYSELNQELSADGIEGELQEAIARYTENLIRGISRPPDA
;
A
#
# COMPACT_ATOMS: atom_id res chain seq x y z
N MET A 1 -31.73 16.43 32.96
CA MET A 1 -30.89 17.20 32.02
C MET A 1 -31.61 18.51 31.79
N PHE A 2 -31.05 19.64 32.19
CA PHE A 2 -31.70 20.94 31.99
C PHE A 2 -31.76 21.19 30.49
N VAL A 3 -32.97 21.21 29.91
CA VAL A 3 -33.15 21.63 28.53
C VAL A 3 -32.84 23.12 28.51
N LEU A 4 -31.65 23.47 28.00
CA LEU A 4 -31.23 24.85 27.79
C LEU A 4 -32.24 25.55 26.90
N ASP A 5 -32.53 26.82 27.17
CA ASP A 5 -33.36 27.62 26.27
C ASP A 5 -32.75 27.65 24.86
N ALA A 6 -33.61 27.70 23.84
CA ALA A 6 -33.22 27.68 22.42
C ALA A 6 -32.01 28.57 22.06
N PRO A 7 -31.89 29.84 22.51
CA PRO A 7 -30.72 30.67 22.20
C PRO A 7 -29.43 30.19 22.86
N ALA A 8 -29.49 29.66 24.09
CA ALA A 8 -28.32 29.15 24.81
C ALA A 8 -27.83 27.82 24.22
N TRP A 9 -28.76 26.95 23.82
CA TRP A 9 -28.45 25.74 23.06
C TRP A 9 -27.77 26.09 21.72
N ALA A 10 -28.33 27.04 20.97
CA ALA A 10 -27.82 27.44 19.67
C ALA A 10 -26.40 28.02 19.75
N GLN A 11 -26.12 28.85 20.76
CA GLN A 11 -24.78 29.40 20.97
C GLN A 11 -23.73 28.31 21.25
N GLN A 12 -24.06 27.32 22.09
CA GLN A 12 -23.17 26.22 22.42
C GLN A 12 -22.92 25.32 21.21
N LEU A 13 -23.98 24.96 20.48
CA LEU A 13 -23.86 24.14 19.28
C LEU A 13 -23.07 24.89 18.18
N ALA A 14 -23.29 26.19 18.01
CA ALA A 14 -22.54 27.00 17.05
C ALA A 14 -21.04 27.04 17.36
N ALA A 15 -20.65 27.21 18.63
CA ALA A 15 -19.25 27.17 19.02
C ALA A 15 -18.62 25.79 18.72
N LYS A 16 -19.35 24.70 19.02
CA LYS A 16 -18.90 23.33 18.76
C LYS A 16 -18.74 23.04 17.27
N LEU A 17 -19.70 23.45 16.45
CA LEU A 17 -19.66 23.25 15.00
C LEU A 17 -18.53 24.07 14.34
N ARG A 18 -18.22 25.27 14.84
CA ARG A 18 -17.06 26.05 14.35
C ARG A 18 -15.74 25.37 14.69
N LEU A 19 -15.61 24.81 15.89
CA LEU A 19 -14.42 24.05 16.29
C LEU A 19 -14.28 22.78 15.45
N LEU A 20 -15.37 22.03 15.26
CA LEU A 20 -15.40 20.86 14.38
C LEU A 20 -15.04 21.23 12.93
N HIS A 21 -15.50 22.38 12.44
CA HIS A 21 -15.16 22.86 11.10
C HIS A 21 -13.67 23.18 10.95
N ALA A 22 -13.05 23.77 11.99
CA ALA A 22 -11.62 24.05 12.01
C ALA A 22 -10.79 22.75 12.03
N ASP A 23 -11.20 21.76 12.83
CA ASP A 23 -10.53 20.44 12.90
C ASP A 23 -10.65 19.65 11.60
N LEU A 24 -11.72 19.87 10.82
CA LEU A 24 -11.99 19.20 9.55
C LEU A 24 -11.47 19.97 8.32
N ALA A 25 -10.57 20.95 8.50
CA ALA A 25 -10.03 21.76 7.40
C ALA A 25 -9.32 20.94 6.31
N GLY A 26 -8.68 19.82 6.68
CA GLY A 26 -7.99 18.90 5.76
C GLY A 26 -8.88 17.85 5.10
N VAL A 27 -10.16 17.78 5.46
CA VAL A 27 -11.12 16.78 4.96
C VAL A 27 -11.97 17.37 3.83
N GLY A 28 -12.29 16.58 2.81
CA GLY A 28 -13.10 17.01 1.65
C GLY A 28 -14.49 17.52 2.03
N HIS A 29 -15.07 18.39 1.19
CA HIS A 29 -16.32 19.11 1.48
C HIS A 29 -17.52 18.19 1.77
N GLU A 30 -17.69 17.09 1.04
CA GLU A 30 -18.81 16.15 1.25
C GLU A 30 -18.72 15.44 2.61
N GLN A 31 -17.53 14.99 3.01
CA GLN A 31 -17.29 14.34 4.29
C GLN A 31 -17.47 15.33 5.45
N ARG A 32 -16.99 16.57 5.29
CA ARG A 32 -17.19 17.65 6.25
C ARG A 32 -18.68 17.94 6.49
N GLY A 33 -19.49 17.95 5.42
CA GLY A 33 -20.94 18.07 5.50
C GLY A 33 -21.58 16.94 6.31
N GLY A 34 -21.14 15.70 6.09
CA GLY A 34 -21.61 14.53 6.83
C GLY A 34 -21.37 14.63 8.34
N PHE A 35 -20.16 15.02 8.76
CA PHE A 35 -19.83 15.18 10.19
C PHE A 35 -20.66 16.30 10.86
N LEU A 36 -20.84 17.44 10.19
CA LEU A 36 -21.65 18.54 10.72
C LEU A 36 -23.13 18.15 10.85
N GLN A 37 -23.68 17.43 9.87
CA GLN A 37 -25.06 16.93 9.93
C GLN A 37 -25.26 15.91 11.06
N GLN A 38 -24.30 15.02 11.28
CA GLN A 38 -24.35 14.05 12.37
C GLN A 38 -24.36 14.75 13.73
N GLU A 39 -23.55 15.79 13.89
CA GLU A 39 -23.45 16.52 15.14
C GLU A 39 -24.71 17.34 15.44
N ILE A 40 -25.32 17.96 14.41
CA ILE A 40 -26.63 18.62 14.54
C ILE A 40 -27.72 17.60 14.90
N ARG A 41 -27.73 16.43 14.25
CA ARG A 41 -28.71 15.37 14.54
C ARG A 41 -28.60 14.90 15.99
N ARG A 42 -27.38 14.66 16.46
CA ARG A 42 -27.12 14.26 17.85
C ARG A 42 -27.59 15.32 18.85
N ALA A 43 -27.35 16.60 18.57
CA ALA A 43 -27.81 17.69 19.43
C ALA A 43 -29.34 17.86 19.46
N LEU A 44 -30.06 17.36 18.44
CA LEU A 44 -31.52 17.39 18.34
C LEU A 44 -32.20 16.15 18.96
N GLU A 45 -31.46 15.10 19.32
CA GLU A 45 -32.02 13.90 19.96
C GLU A 45 -32.62 14.23 21.34
N ASP A 46 -31.98 15.15 22.07
CA ASP A 46 -32.42 15.59 23.40
C ASP A 46 -33.55 16.65 23.36
N ILE A 47 -34.00 17.06 22.17
CA ILE A 47 -35.04 18.08 21.97
C ILE A 47 -36.34 17.41 21.49
N VAL A 48 -37.44 17.76 22.16
CA VAL A 48 -38.81 17.33 21.82
C VAL A 48 -39.11 17.70 20.35
N PRO A 49 -39.62 16.77 19.52
CA PRO A 49 -39.82 16.98 18.08
C PRO A 49 -40.54 18.29 17.70
N GLU A 50 -41.54 18.68 18.49
CA GLU A 50 -42.36 19.88 18.30
C GLU A 50 -41.57 21.18 18.45
N ARG A 51 -40.52 21.18 19.28
CA ARG A 51 -39.65 22.35 19.52
C ARG A 51 -38.43 22.39 18.62
N ARG A 52 -38.11 21.33 17.86
CA ARG A 52 -36.90 21.28 17.01
C ARG A 52 -36.82 22.44 16.02
N LYS A 53 -37.96 22.91 15.52
CA LYS A 53 -38.03 24.08 14.63
C LYS A 53 -37.51 25.36 15.31
N GLU A 54 -37.96 25.63 16.54
CA GLU A 54 -37.53 26.78 17.35
C GLU A 54 -36.00 26.76 17.59
N TYR A 55 -35.45 25.58 17.89
CA TYR A 55 -34.01 25.42 18.15
C TYR A 55 -33.18 25.57 16.87
N MET A 56 -33.65 25.04 15.74
CA MET A 56 -33.00 25.22 14.43
C MET A 56 -33.04 26.67 13.95
N GLU A 57 -34.15 27.38 14.18
CA GLU A 57 -34.27 28.82 13.89
C GLU A 57 -33.31 29.66 14.75
N ALA A 58 -33.14 29.29 16.02
CA ALA A 58 -32.17 29.93 16.91
C ALA A 58 -30.70 29.68 16.50
N LEU A 59 -30.39 28.59 15.80
CA LEU A 59 -29.05 28.26 15.28
C LEU A 59 -28.69 29.04 14.02
N ALA A 60 -29.67 29.32 13.16
CA ALA A 60 -29.49 30.03 11.88
C ALA A 60 -28.67 31.34 11.95
N PRO A 61 -28.86 32.26 12.91
CA PRO A 61 -28.11 33.52 12.96
C PRO A 61 -26.60 33.36 13.25
N TYR A 62 -26.16 32.21 13.77
CA TYR A 62 -24.76 31.97 14.10
C TYR A 62 -23.91 31.52 12.91
N PHE A 63 -24.53 31.21 11.77
CA PHE A 63 -23.84 30.86 10.55
C PHE A 63 -24.23 31.88 9.47
N PRO A 64 -23.26 32.45 8.74
CA PRO A 64 -23.60 33.24 7.58
C PRO A 64 -24.42 32.33 6.66
N GLN A 65 -25.66 32.72 6.37
CA GLN A 65 -26.37 32.14 5.24
C GLN A 65 -25.47 32.43 4.05
N GLY A 66 -24.76 31.41 3.57
CA GLY A 66 -24.05 31.51 2.32
C GLY A 66 -25.05 32.10 1.34
N GLU A 67 -24.69 33.22 0.71
CA GLU A 67 -25.51 33.91 -0.26
C GLU A 67 -26.11 32.88 -1.21
N ASN A 68 -27.35 32.47 -0.93
CA ASN A 68 -28.19 31.94 -1.96
C ASN A 68 -28.27 33.09 -2.95
N SER A 69 -27.58 32.92 -4.08
CA SER A 69 -27.59 33.83 -5.21
C SER A 69 -29.02 33.91 -5.77
N SER A 70 -29.89 34.64 -5.09
CA SER A 70 -31.00 35.33 -5.70
C SER A 70 -30.50 36.75 -5.94
N PRO A 71 -30.61 37.28 -7.18
CA PRO A 71 -30.07 38.58 -7.52
C PRO A 71 -30.87 39.65 -6.76
N VAL A 72 -30.28 40.19 -5.70
CA VAL A 72 -30.75 41.44 -5.12
C VAL A 72 -30.34 42.53 -6.11
N ALA A 73 -31.33 43.11 -6.78
CA ALA A 73 -31.15 44.32 -7.57
C ALA A 73 -30.60 45.43 -6.66
N VAL A 74 -29.33 45.76 -6.86
CA VAL A 74 -28.68 46.91 -6.20
C VAL A 74 -29.26 48.19 -6.83
N PRO A 75 -29.67 49.19 -6.03
CA PRO A 75 -30.06 50.48 -6.58
C PRO A 75 -28.88 51.10 -7.32
N ALA A 76 -29.09 51.44 -8.59
CA ALA A 76 -28.08 51.94 -9.49
C ALA A 76 -27.42 53.21 -8.93
N VAL A 77 -26.12 53.12 -8.64
CA VAL A 77 -25.24 54.29 -8.56
C VAL A 77 -24.92 54.68 -10.00
N PRO A 78 -25.27 55.90 -10.47
CA PRO A 78 -24.99 56.30 -11.84
C PRO A 78 -23.49 56.57 -12.00
N GLY A 79 -22.80 55.70 -12.74
CA GLY A 79 -21.42 55.96 -13.19
C GLY A 79 -20.42 54.81 -13.20
N LEU A 80 -20.80 53.57 -12.88
CA LEU A 80 -19.90 52.41 -13.00
C LEU A 80 -20.28 51.57 -14.21
N GLU A 81 -19.31 51.36 -15.10
CA GLU A 81 -19.37 50.43 -16.22
C GLU A 81 -19.99 49.11 -15.75
N ALA A 82 -20.93 48.57 -16.53
CA ALA A 82 -21.64 47.35 -16.19
C ALA A 82 -20.64 46.25 -15.78
N PRO A 83 -20.89 45.52 -14.68
CA PRO A 83 -20.00 44.43 -14.30
C PRO A 83 -19.95 43.45 -15.47
N LEU A 84 -18.75 43.29 -16.04
CA LEU A 84 -18.51 42.36 -17.14
C LEU A 84 -19.08 41.00 -16.77
N THR A 85 -19.84 40.42 -17.69
CA THR A 85 -20.40 39.10 -17.44
C THR A 85 -19.26 38.09 -17.30
N PRO A 86 -19.46 36.98 -16.54
CA PRO A 86 -18.44 35.94 -16.41
C PRO A 86 -17.94 35.41 -17.77
N GLU A 87 -18.83 35.39 -18.76
CA GLU A 87 -18.55 35.00 -20.14
C GLU A 87 -17.66 36.02 -20.85
N GLU A 88 -17.88 37.32 -20.64
CA GLU A 88 -17.05 38.40 -21.18
C GLU A 88 -15.66 38.46 -20.52
N LEU A 89 -15.56 38.14 -19.23
CA LEU A 89 -14.28 38.03 -18.52
C LEU A 89 -13.46 36.86 -19.06
N LEU A 90 -14.10 35.70 -19.28
CA LEU A 90 -13.44 34.54 -19.88
C LEU A 90 -13.00 34.83 -21.32
N ALA A 91 -13.86 35.45 -22.13
CA ALA A 91 -13.53 35.85 -23.50
C ALA A 91 -12.36 36.84 -23.55
N ASN A 92 -12.32 37.81 -22.61
CA ASN A 92 -11.20 38.74 -22.50
C ASN A 92 -9.92 38.05 -22.04
N LEU A 93 -9.99 37.11 -21.09
CA LEU A 93 -8.83 36.34 -20.65
C LEU A 93 -8.26 35.49 -21.80
N VAL A 94 -9.10 34.80 -22.57
CA VAL A 94 -8.70 34.03 -23.76
C VAL A 94 -8.05 34.92 -24.81
N ARG A 95 -8.57 36.14 -25.01
CA ARG A 95 -8.03 37.11 -25.97
C ARG A 95 -6.67 37.67 -25.54
N ILE A 96 -6.46 37.89 -24.24
CA ILE A 96 -5.23 38.51 -23.69
C ILE A 96 -4.15 37.47 -23.39
N ALA A 97 -4.53 36.23 -23.07
CA ALA A 97 -3.62 35.13 -22.76
C ALA A 97 -2.44 34.97 -23.74
N PRO A 98 -2.61 34.95 -25.08
CA PRO A 98 -1.49 34.78 -26.01
C PRO A 98 -0.52 35.98 -26.07
N LEU A 99 -0.93 37.14 -25.56
CA LEU A 99 -0.10 38.35 -25.52
C LEU A 99 0.72 38.45 -24.22
N LEU A 100 0.47 37.58 -23.25
CA LEU A 100 1.16 37.60 -21.97
C LEU A 100 2.50 36.84 -22.02
N PRO A 101 3.51 37.28 -21.25
CA PRO A 101 4.75 36.53 -21.07
C PRO A 101 4.45 35.15 -20.44
N LYS A 102 5.14 34.10 -20.91
CA LYS A 102 4.97 32.72 -20.41
C LYS A 102 5.02 32.62 -18.88
N ARG A 103 5.94 33.35 -18.24
CA ARG A 103 6.09 33.41 -16.78
C ARG A 103 4.84 33.92 -16.03
N LYS A 104 4.04 34.80 -16.65
CA LYS A 104 2.77 35.28 -16.07
C LYS A 104 1.62 34.31 -16.31
N LEU A 105 1.62 33.61 -17.44
CA LEU A 105 0.64 32.53 -17.70
C LEU A 105 0.80 31.39 -16.69
N GLU A 106 2.05 31.04 -16.35
CA GLU A 106 2.37 30.02 -15.33
C GLU A 106 1.87 30.43 -13.92
N SER A 107 1.98 31.71 -13.55
CA SER A 107 1.42 32.17 -12.28
C SER A 107 -0.11 32.13 -12.26
N PHE A 108 -0.77 32.47 -13.37
CA PHE A 108 -2.22 32.39 -13.47
C PHE A 108 -2.72 30.94 -13.48
N SER A 109 -2.02 30.01 -14.14
CA SER A 109 -2.37 28.59 -14.07
C SER A 109 -2.25 28.04 -12.64
N LEU A 110 -1.23 28.48 -11.89
CA LEU A 110 -1.05 28.08 -10.49
C LEU A 110 -2.18 28.62 -9.61
N GLU A 111 -2.62 29.85 -9.81
CA GLU A 111 -3.75 30.44 -9.08
C GLU A 111 -5.07 29.76 -9.43
N LEU A 112 -5.32 29.46 -10.70
CA LEU A 112 -6.52 28.74 -11.15
C LEU A 112 -6.54 27.29 -10.64
N GLN A 113 -5.37 26.64 -10.51
CA GLN A 113 -5.24 25.34 -9.85
C GLN A 113 -5.50 25.40 -8.35
N LYS A 114 -4.95 26.39 -7.64
CA LYS A 114 -5.23 26.62 -6.20
C LYS A 114 -6.71 26.86 -5.93
N ALA A 115 -7.39 27.51 -6.88
CA ALA A 115 -8.82 27.78 -6.83
C ALA A 115 -9.69 26.60 -7.30
N GLY A 116 -9.09 25.48 -7.73
CA GLY A 116 -9.81 24.25 -8.10
C GLY A 116 -10.51 24.28 -9.46
N TYR A 117 -10.25 25.31 -10.28
CA TYR A 117 -10.87 25.47 -11.61
C TYR A 117 -10.13 24.74 -12.72
N LEU A 118 -8.89 24.35 -12.46
CA LEU A 118 -8.15 23.43 -13.32
C LEU A 118 -7.97 22.11 -12.55
N PRO A 119 -8.44 20.97 -13.08
CA PRO A 119 -7.93 19.69 -12.60
C PRO A 119 -6.40 19.73 -12.73
N LEU A 120 -5.69 19.05 -11.82
CA LEU A 120 -4.29 18.70 -12.04
C LEU A 120 -4.26 17.78 -13.27
N GLU A 121 -4.29 18.39 -14.45
CA GLU A 121 -4.03 17.75 -15.71
C GLU A 121 -2.53 17.46 -15.71
N THR A 122 -2.17 16.37 -15.04
CA THR A 122 -0.93 15.65 -15.31
C THR A 122 -1.10 14.88 -16.62
N THR A 123 -1.60 15.54 -17.66
CA THR A 123 -1.47 15.16 -19.07
C THR A 123 -0.14 15.66 -19.63
N ALA A 124 0.83 15.95 -18.76
CA ALA A 124 2.21 16.16 -19.18
C ALA A 124 2.70 14.86 -19.84
N LEU A 125 2.82 14.89 -21.16
CA LEU A 125 3.48 13.82 -21.89
C LEU A 125 4.98 13.96 -21.59
N ILE A 126 5.63 12.90 -21.12
CA ILE A 126 7.09 12.90 -21.07
C ILE A 126 7.57 12.74 -22.52
N ASP A 127 8.21 13.77 -23.06
CA ASP A 127 8.69 13.80 -24.46
C ASP A 127 9.67 12.66 -24.79
N ALA A 128 10.42 12.19 -23.80
CA ALA A 128 11.20 10.96 -23.90
C ALA A 128 11.21 10.21 -22.55
N PRO A 129 10.65 8.99 -22.47
CA PRO A 129 10.76 8.19 -21.26
C PRO A 129 12.22 7.88 -20.92
N PRO A 130 12.57 7.83 -19.62
CA PRO A 130 13.92 7.41 -19.20
C PRO A 130 14.32 6.08 -19.83
N GLU A 131 15.58 5.92 -20.21
CA GLU A 131 16.08 4.66 -20.82
C GLU A 131 15.81 3.44 -19.93
N ASP A 132 15.91 3.61 -18.61
CA ASP A 132 15.57 2.57 -17.62
C ASP A 132 14.14 2.05 -17.78
N LEU A 133 13.18 2.92 -18.08
CA LEU A 133 11.78 2.54 -18.25
C LEU A 133 11.58 1.75 -19.56
N ARG A 134 12.31 2.11 -20.62
CA ARG A 134 12.30 1.38 -21.90
C ARG A 134 12.93 -0.01 -21.78
N GLY A 135 13.94 -0.15 -20.92
CA GLY A 135 14.56 -1.45 -20.65
C GLY A 135 13.61 -2.45 -19.96
N VAL A 136 12.68 -1.95 -19.12
CA VAL A 136 11.70 -2.79 -18.42
C VAL A 136 10.43 -3.01 -19.25
N PHE A 137 9.95 -1.95 -19.92
CA PHE A 137 8.77 -1.99 -20.75
C PHE A 137 9.17 -1.64 -22.19
N PRO A 138 9.24 -2.62 -23.11
CA PRO A 138 9.57 -2.34 -24.50
C PRO A 138 8.48 -1.45 -25.11
N MET A 139 8.88 -0.25 -25.52
CA MET A 139 8.02 0.75 -26.15
C MET A 139 8.54 1.07 -27.56
N GLU A 140 7.64 1.43 -28.46
CA GLU A 140 8.00 1.91 -29.80
C GLU A 140 8.75 3.24 -29.71
N GLU A 141 9.81 3.40 -30.51
CA GLU A 141 10.60 4.63 -30.55
C GLU A 141 9.73 5.84 -30.95
N GLY A 142 9.94 6.98 -30.27
CA GLY A 142 9.22 8.22 -30.55
C GLY A 142 7.80 8.32 -29.96
N ARG A 143 7.30 7.27 -29.28
CA ARG A 143 5.99 7.31 -28.63
C ARG A 143 6.08 7.97 -27.25
N GLN A 144 5.25 8.99 -27.02
CA GLN A 144 5.16 9.67 -25.73
C GLN A 144 4.49 8.78 -24.67
N VAL A 145 4.89 8.96 -23.41
CA VAL A 145 4.31 8.23 -22.27
C VAL A 145 3.18 9.03 -21.64
N ASP A 146 2.00 8.41 -21.61
CA ASP A 146 0.84 8.89 -20.87
C ASP A 146 1.08 8.71 -19.36
N LEU A 147 1.27 9.84 -18.66
CA LEU A 147 1.54 9.84 -17.22
C LEU A 147 0.38 9.27 -16.40
N GLN A 148 -0.87 9.49 -16.80
CA GLN A 148 -2.01 8.94 -16.08
C GLN A 148 -2.00 7.41 -16.12
N ARG A 149 -1.68 6.83 -17.29
CA ARG A 149 -1.52 5.38 -17.43
C ARG A 149 -0.31 4.88 -16.66
N LEU A 150 0.80 5.62 -16.66
CA LEU A 150 1.98 5.28 -15.88
C LEU A 150 1.67 5.24 -14.38
N TYR A 151 0.97 6.22 -13.83
CA TYR A 151 0.56 6.21 -12.42
C TYR A 151 -0.32 5.01 -12.08
N ARG A 152 -1.28 4.68 -12.95
CA ARG A 152 -2.12 3.48 -12.77
C ARG A 152 -1.29 2.20 -12.78
N LEU A 153 -0.34 2.08 -13.71
CA LEU A 153 0.56 0.93 -13.79
C LEU A 153 1.43 0.82 -12.52
N VAL A 154 2.03 1.92 -12.08
CA VAL A 154 2.84 1.98 -10.85
C VAL A 154 2.00 1.59 -9.63
N HIS A 155 0.75 2.05 -9.55
CA HIS A 155 -0.16 1.65 -8.47
C HIS A 155 -0.42 0.14 -8.46
N ILE A 156 -0.77 -0.45 -9.61
CA ILE A 156 -1.00 -1.90 -9.73
C ILE A 156 0.25 -2.71 -9.36
N LEU A 157 1.42 -2.31 -9.87
CA LEU A 157 2.70 -2.96 -9.56
C LEU A 157 3.07 -2.80 -8.08
N GLY A 158 2.79 -1.65 -7.48
CA GLY A 158 3.00 -1.37 -6.06
C GLY A 158 2.14 -2.26 -5.17
N GLU A 159 0.85 -2.39 -5.48
CA GLU A 159 -0.06 -3.29 -4.76
C GLU A 159 0.38 -4.75 -4.86
N PHE A 160 0.70 -5.20 -6.08
CA PHE A 160 1.21 -6.55 -6.33
C PHE A 160 2.48 -6.82 -5.51
N TYR A 161 3.44 -5.90 -5.55
CA TYR A 161 4.70 -6.05 -4.83
C TYR A 161 4.48 -6.11 -3.31
N VAL A 162 3.68 -5.19 -2.74
CA VAL A 162 3.42 -5.16 -1.29
C VAL A 162 2.70 -6.43 -0.83
N SER A 163 1.78 -6.95 -1.64
CA SER A 163 1.10 -8.22 -1.37
C SER A 163 2.09 -9.39 -1.41
N LEU A 164 2.91 -9.47 -2.46
CA LEU A 164 3.92 -10.52 -2.64
C LEU A 164 4.95 -10.52 -1.50
N ASP A 165 5.43 -9.34 -1.09
CA ASP A 165 6.35 -9.19 0.03
C ASP A 165 5.77 -9.77 1.31
N LYS A 166 4.53 -9.40 1.67
CA LYS A 166 3.84 -9.93 2.86
C LYS A 166 3.72 -11.45 2.82
N VAL A 167 3.25 -12.01 1.71
CA VAL A 167 3.06 -13.46 1.56
C VAL A 167 4.40 -14.19 1.66
N THR A 168 5.42 -13.72 0.95
CA THR A 168 6.75 -14.33 0.94
C THR A 168 7.35 -14.38 2.33
N TRP A 169 7.32 -13.25 3.07
CA TRP A 169 7.87 -13.21 4.42
C TRP A 169 7.07 -14.05 5.43
N ASN A 170 5.76 -14.19 5.24
CA ASN A 170 4.95 -15.08 6.06
C ASN A 170 5.28 -16.55 5.82
N ILE A 171 5.41 -16.96 4.56
CA ILE A 171 5.85 -18.31 4.18
C ILE A 171 7.26 -18.57 4.73
N TRP A 172 8.19 -17.63 4.56
CA TRP A 172 9.55 -17.78 5.07
C TRP A 172 9.59 -17.92 6.60
N ARG A 173 8.77 -17.16 7.34
CA ARG A 173 8.69 -17.27 8.80
C ARG A 173 8.19 -18.65 9.25
N ALA A 174 7.24 -19.23 8.51
CA ALA A 174 6.73 -20.57 8.79
C ALA A 174 7.78 -21.65 8.44
N LEU A 175 8.44 -21.50 7.30
CA LEU A 175 9.45 -22.44 6.78
C LEU A 175 10.75 -22.45 7.60
N ALA A 176 11.19 -21.27 8.06
CA ALA A 176 12.48 -21.05 8.68
C ALA A 176 12.36 -20.20 9.96
N PRO A 177 11.65 -20.66 11.01
CA PRO A 177 11.39 -19.87 12.21
C PRO A 177 12.68 -19.50 12.97
N LYS A 178 13.71 -20.33 12.85
CA LYS A 178 15.03 -20.15 13.45
C LYS A 178 16.01 -19.35 12.56
N SER A 179 15.58 -18.91 11.39
CA SER A 179 16.43 -18.16 10.46
C SER A 179 16.89 -16.84 11.07
N THR A 180 18.17 -16.52 10.82
CA THR A 180 18.72 -15.19 11.07
C THR A 180 18.37 -14.21 9.93
N PHE A 181 17.98 -14.73 8.76
CA PHE A 181 17.48 -13.93 7.65
C PHE A 181 16.01 -13.56 7.92
N ARG A 182 15.79 -12.44 8.58
CA ARG A 182 14.46 -11.95 8.95
C ARG A 182 14.15 -10.66 8.24
N LYS A 183 12.86 -10.41 8.01
CA LYS A 183 12.39 -9.07 7.70
C LYS A 183 12.69 -8.19 8.91
N GLU A 184 13.62 -7.25 8.74
CA GLU A 184 13.97 -6.30 9.77
C GLU A 184 12.76 -5.36 9.96
N ASN A 185 12.15 -5.36 11.15
CA ASN A 185 10.93 -4.59 11.45
C ASN A 185 11.18 -3.07 11.56
N SER A 186 12.29 -2.58 11.02
CA SER A 186 12.59 -1.16 10.95
C SER A 186 11.67 -0.49 9.93
N PRO A 187 11.10 0.70 10.22
CA PRO A 187 10.36 1.48 9.24
C PRO A 187 11.18 1.81 7.98
N LEU A 188 12.52 1.74 8.07
CA LEU A 188 13.45 1.89 6.94
C LEU A 188 13.44 0.70 5.97
N ASN A 189 12.95 -0.47 6.38
CA ASN A 189 12.91 -1.69 5.56
C ASN A 189 11.51 -2.05 5.07
N ASP A 190 10.51 -1.19 5.31
CA ASP A 190 9.18 -1.32 4.76
C ASP A 190 9.11 -0.57 3.42
N VAL A 191 9.00 -1.32 2.31
CA VAL A 191 8.92 -0.75 0.95
C VAL A 191 7.76 0.21 0.81
N SER A 192 6.65 0.00 1.50
CA SER A 192 5.49 0.90 1.42
C SER A 192 5.82 2.27 2.02
N LYS A 193 6.47 2.28 3.18
CA LYS A 193 6.85 3.52 3.89
C LYS A 193 8.00 4.22 3.18
N MET A 194 9.03 3.48 2.79
CA MET A 194 10.18 4.02 2.10
C MET A 194 9.80 4.52 0.70
N GLY A 195 8.93 3.81 -0.01
CA GLY A 195 8.37 4.25 -1.28
C GLY A 195 7.56 5.54 -1.14
N GLY A 196 6.75 5.67 -0.10
CA GLY A 196 6.05 6.93 0.21
C GLY A 196 7.02 8.10 0.40
N ARG A 197 8.05 7.93 1.25
CA ARG A 197 9.09 8.95 1.50
C ARG A 197 9.83 9.34 0.22
N TYR A 198 10.22 8.37 -0.59
CA TYR A 198 10.87 8.58 -1.87
C TYR A 198 9.99 9.41 -2.83
N LEU A 199 8.71 9.05 -2.95
CA LEU A 199 7.77 9.76 -3.82
C LEU A 199 7.48 11.19 -3.35
N THR A 200 7.59 11.46 -2.04
CA THR A 200 7.47 12.82 -1.48
C THR A 200 8.75 13.66 -1.58
N GLY A 201 9.83 13.11 -2.16
CA GLY A 201 11.10 13.84 -2.36
C GLY A 201 11.97 13.93 -1.10
N ASP A 202 11.82 12.99 -0.16
CA ASP A 202 12.68 12.91 1.01
C ASP A 202 14.13 12.59 0.59
N SER A 203 15.07 13.48 0.90
CA SER A 203 16.47 13.37 0.49
C SER A 203 17.24 12.27 1.22
N GLU A 204 16.71 11.73 2.32
CA GLU A 204 17.30 10.59 3.03
C GLU A 204 17.04 9.25 2.32
N VAL A 205 16.09 9.21 1.38
CA VAL A 205 15.71 8.01 0.65
C VAL A 205 16.20 8.09 -0.79
N SER A 206 17.16 7.23 -1.10
CA SER A 206 17.71 7.06 -2.44
C SER A 206 17.02 5.94 -3.21
N ALA A 207 17.05 6.02 -4.54
CA ALA A 207 16.60 4.93 -5.42
C ALA A 207 17.39 3.63 -5.18
N GLU A 208 18.66 3.74 -4.75
CA GLU A 208 19.50 2.59 -4.47
C GLU A 208 19.04 1.81 -3.23
N GLN A 209 18.57 2.49 -2.18
CA GLN A 209 17.98 1.82 -1.01
C GLN A 209 16.69 1.06 -1.39
N LEU A 210 15.83 1.64 -2.25
CA LEU A 210 14.66 0.95 -2.80
C LEU A 210 15.07 -0.30 -3.61
N LYS A 211 16.10 -0.19 -4.46
CA LYS A 211 16.64 -1.34 -5.22
C LYS A 211 17.18 -2.43 -4.31
N GLN A 212 17.87 -2.08 -3.23
CA GLN A 212 18.42 -3.05 -2.28
C GLN A 212 17.32 -3.82 -1.54
N ILE A 213 16.30 -3.11 -1.05
CA ILE A 213 15.21 -3.75 -0.29
C ILE A 213 14.34 -4.62 -1.20
N THR A 214 14.04 -4.15 -2.42
CA THR A 214 13.32 -4.96 -3.42
C THR A 214 14.16 -6.15 -3.91
N GLY A 215 15.47 -5.96 -4.04
CA GLY A 215 16.44 -7.01 -4.36
C GLY A 215 16.46 -8.13 -3.33
N ARG A 216 16.33 -7.82 -2.03
CA ARG A 216 16.27 -8.84 -0.96
C ARG A 216 15.05 -9.75 -1.10
N LEU A 217 13.88 -9.20 -1.38
CA LEU A 217 12.68 -10.01 -1.61
C LEU A 217 12.86 -10.93 -2.82
N ARG A 218 13.40 -10.39 -3.91
CA ARG A 218 13.69 -11.17 -5.13
C ARG A 218 14.67 -12.31 -4.85
N GLN A 219 15.74 -12.06 -4.10
CA GLN A 219 16.72 -13.08 -3.71
C GLN A 219 16.09 -14.17 -2.84
N LEU A 220 15.23 -13.79 -1.89
CA LEU A 220 14.50 -14.74 -1.06
C LEU A 220 13.59 -15.64 -1.89
N LEU A 221 12.78 -15.05 -2.77
CA LEU A 221 11.90 -15.79 -3.69
C LEU A 221 12.69 -16.76 -4.56
N ALA A 222 13.76 -16.29 -5.20
CA ALA A 222 14.62 -17.12 -6.02
C ALA A 222 15.25 -18.27 -5.21
N GLY A 223 15.69 -18.00 -3.98
CA GLY A 223 16.26 -18.99 -3.10
C GLY A 223 15.28 -20.09 -2.71
N VAL A 224 14.07 -19.71 -2.29
CA VAL A 224 13.01 -20.67 -1.94
C VAL A 224 12.66 -21.54 -3.14
N LEU A 225 12.42 -20.93 -4.31
CA LEU A 225 12.05 -21.67 -5.53
C LEU A 225 13.16 -22.62 -5.99
N THR A 226 14.41 -22.18 -5.92
CA THR A 226 15.57 -23.00 -6.32
C THR A 226 15.85 -24.13 -5.32
N ALA A 227 15.54 -23.92 -4.04
CA ALA A 227 15.82 -24.88 -2.99
C ALA A 227 14.91 -26.12 -2.99
N ILE A 228 13.72 -26.06 -3.61
CA ILE A 228 12.74 -27.16 -3.61
C ILE A 228 13.34 -28.45 -4.19
N GLY A 229 13.98 -28.37 -5.36
CA GLY A 229 14.57 -29.55 -6.03
C GLY A 229 15.71 -30.20 -5.24
N PRO A 230 16.75 -29.45 -4.84
CA PRO A 230 17.82 -29.95 -3.97
C PRO A 230 17.34 -30.48 -2.62
N ALA A 231 16.35 -29.84 -1.99
CA ALA A 231 15.77 -30.31 -0.73
C ALA A 231 15.10 -31.67 -0.89
N GLY A 232 14.26 -31.84 -1.92
CA GLY A 232 13.61 -33.12 -2.22
C GLY A 232 14.63 -34.23 -2.52
N ARG A 233 15.68 -33.93 -3.31
CA ARG A 233 16.76 -34.89 -3.58
C ARG A 233 17.54 -35.27 -2.31
N SER A 234 17.86 -34.31 -1.46
CA SER A 234 18.55 -34.53 -0.19
C SER A 234 17.72 -35.43 0.73
N PHE A 235 16.41 -35.15 0.85
CA PHE A 235 15.48 -36.00 1.60
C PHE A 235 15.43 -37.42 1.03
N ALA A 236 15.24 -37.56 -0.28
CA ALA A 236 15.18 -38.87 -0.94
C ALA A 236 16.46 -39.69 -0.73
N GLN A 237 17.64 -39.06 -0.84
CA GLN A 237 18.92 -39.72 -0.57
C GLN A 237 19.04 -40.20 0.87
N LYS A 238 18.69 -39.36 1.85
CA LYS A 238 18.69 -39.76 3.27
C LYS A 238 17.69 -40.88 3.54
N HIS A 239 16.51 -40.80 2.95
CA HIS A 239 15.47 -41.80 3.09
C HIS A 239 15.94 -43.14 2.52
N LEU A 240 16.49 -43.17 1.30
CA LEU A 240 17.06 -44.39 0.71
C LEU A 240 18.25 -44.93 1.52
N ALA A 241 19.14 -44.06 2.00
CA ALA A 241 20.26 -44.47 2.83
C ALA A 241 19.84 -45.10 4.17
N ARG A 242 18.64 -44.78 4.67
CA ARG A 242 18.11 -45.29 5.93
C ARG A 242 17.19 -46.50 5.75
N PHE A 243 16.39 -46.52 4.69
CA PHE A 243 15.30 -47.48 4.49
C PHE A 243 15.53 -48.46 3.33
N SER A 244 16.64 -48.35 2.59
CA SER A 244 16.95 -49.33 1.54
C SER A 244 17.18 -50.73 2.14
N PRO A 245 16.81 -51.81 1.41
CA PRO A 245 17.05 -53.17 1.88
C PRO A 245 18.50 -53.44 2.25
N ASP A 246 19.45 -52.89 1.49
CA ASP A 246 20.89 -53.08 1.74
C ASP A 246 21.33 -52.35 3.02
N ALA A 247 20.91 -51.10 3.22
CA ALA A 247 21.21 -50.38 4.46
C ALA A 247 20.64 -51.08 5.70
N ILE A 248 19.42 -51.63 5.61
CA ILE A 248 18.81 -52.36 6.72
C ILE A 248 19.54 -53.68 6.99
N ARG A 249 19.93 -54.42 5.94
CA ARG A 249 20.75 -55.62 6.08
C ARG A 249 22.09 -55.32 6.75
N ASP A 250 22.74 -54.24 6.34
CA ASP A 250 24.02 -53.82 6.92
C ASP A 250 23.90 -53.51 8.42
N ILE A 251 22.86 -52.77 8.82
CA ILE A 251 22.58 -52.49 10.23
C ILE A 251 22.33 -53.78 11.01
N VAL A 252 21.50 -54.69 10.48
CA VAL A 252 21.18 -55.97 11.14
C VAL A 252 22.41 -56.87 11.27
N ASN A 253 23.29 -56.90 10.25
CA ASN A 253 24.53 -57.67 10.26
C ASN A 253 25.53 -57.12 11.28
N GLN A 254 25.52 -55.81 11.54
CA GLN A 254 26.34 -55.16 12.57
C GLN A 254 25.77 -55.37 13.98
N GLU A 255 24.44 -55.46 14.13
CA GLU A 255 23.75 -55.50 15.43
C GLU A 255 23.66 -56.91 16.06
N ALA A 256 23.76 -58.04 15.33
CA ALA A 256 23.45 -59.34 15.96
C ALA A 256 24.10 -60.63 15.39
N GLY A 257 24.45 -61.53 16.32
CA GLY A 257 25.01 -62.88 16.12
C GLY A 257 24.09 -63.97 15.55
N PHE A 258 24.74 -65.13 15.35
CA PHE A 258 24.50 -66.21 14.37
C PHE A 258 23.16 -66.98 14.39
N PHE A 259 22.22 -66.73 15.31
CA PHE A 259 21.14 -67.71 15.63
C PHE A 259 19.69 -67.32 15.29
N SER A 260 19.42 -66.52 14.25
CA SER A 260 18.02 -66.28 13.79
C SER A 260 17.91 -65.93 12.31
N ASN A 261 16.70 -66.10 11.74
CA ASN A 261 16.40 -65.78 10.34
C ASN A 261 16.65 -64.28 10.06
N LEU A 262 17.54 -64.00 9.11
CA LEU A 262 17.94 -62.67 8.68
C LEU A 262 16.74 -61.83 8.19
N GLU A 263 15.79 -62.43 7.49
CA GLU A 263 14.62 -61.73 6.95
C GLU A 263 13.73 -61.18 8.07
N GLN A 264 13.48 -61.99 9.11
CA GLN A 264 12.67 -61.58 10.26
C GLN A 264 13.33 -60.42 11.02
N LYS A 265 14.66 -60.45 11.16
CA LYS A 265 15.43 -59.35 11.76
C LYS A 265 15.35 -58.08 10.92
N CYS A 266 15.51 -58.18 9.59
CA CYS A 266 15.40 -57.05 8.67
C CYS A 266 13.99 -56.43 8.70
N TRP A 267 12.94 -57.24 8.69
CA TRP A 267 11.56 -56.76 8.79
C TRP A 267 11.28 -56.06 10.12
N ARG A 268 11.78 -56.63 11.23
CA ARG A 268 11.66 -56.01 12.56
C ARG A 268 12.37 -54.66 12.59
N LYS A 269 13.59 -54.57 12.05
CA LYS A 269 14.36 -53.32 12.01
C LYS A 269 13.71 -52.27 11.11
N TYR A 270 13.18 -52.66 9.95
CA TYR A 270 12.39 -51.78 9.09
C TYR A 270 11.19 -51.20 9.86
N SER A 271 10.44 -52.05 10.56
CA SER A 271 9.25 -51.63 11.32
C SER A 271 9.61 -50.66 12.44
N GLU A 272 10.73 -50.89 13.14
CA GLU A 272 11.28 -50.00 14.16
C GLU A 272 11.64 -48.63 13.56
N LEU A 273 12.44 -48.60 12.49
CA LEU A 273 12.84 -47.36 11.81
C LEU A 273 11.63 -46.60 11.23
N ASN A 274 10.62 -47.31 10.74
CA ASN A 274 9.44 -46.71 10.15
C ASN A 274 8.46 -46.18 11.20
N GLN A 275 8.46 -46.72 12.42
CA GLN A 275 7.69 -46.15 13.54
C GLN A 275 8.21 -44.79 13.98
N GLU A 276 9.51 -44.52 13.79
CA GLU A 276 10.11 -43.21 14.04
C GLU A 276 9.79 -42.19 12.94
N LEU A 277 9.32 -42.64 11.77
CA LEU A 277 9.00 -41.78 10.64
C LEU A 277 7.58 -41.22 10.77
N SER A 278 7.46 -39.99 11.26
CA SER A 278 6.19 -39.26 11.31
C SER A 278 6.04 -38.30 10.12
N ALA A 279 4.79 -37.98 9.75
CA ALA A 279 4.48 -36.96 8.75
C ALA A 279 5.09 -35.60 9.12
N ASP A 280 4.96 -35.19 10.37
CA ASP A 280 5.53 -33.94 10.89
C ASP A 280 7.06 -33.93 10.84
N GLY A 281 7.70 -35.09 11.05
CA GLY A 281 9.15 -35.24 10.95
C GLY A 281 9.66 -35.08 9.51
N ILE A 282 8.96 -35.70 8.55
CA ILE A 282 9.26 -35.56 7.12
C ILE A 282 9.10 -34.10 6.69
N GLU A 283 8.00 -33.47 7.07
CA GLU A 283 7.75 -32.06 6.76
C GLU A 283 8.86 -31.18 7.36
N GLY A 284 9.19 -31.37 8.64
CA GLY A 284 10.24 -30.63 9.32
C GLY A 284 11.62 -30.78 8.65
N GLU A 285 12.01 -31.98 8.24
CA GLU A 285 13.26 -32.22 7.51
C GLU A 285 13.28 -31.51 6.15
N LEU A 286 12.17 -31.54 5.43
CA LEU A 286 12.07 -30.89 4.13
C LEU A 286 12.10 -29.37 4.27
N GLN A 287 11.34 -28.80 5.21
CA GLN A 287 11.34 -27.37 5.50
C GLN A 287 12.74 -26.90 5.91
N GLU A 288 13.41 -27.64 6.79
CA GLU A 288 14.78 -27.34 7.20
C GLU A 288 15.77 -27.40 6.02
N ALA A 289 15.63 -28.41 5.15
CA ALA A 289 16.46 -28.50 3.95
C ALA A 289 16.24 -27.29 3.03
N ILE A 290 14.99 -26.91 2.76
CA ILE A 290 14.68 -25.73 1.92
C ILE A 290 15.24 -24.46 2.55
N ALA A 291 15.05 -24.27 3.85
CA ALA A 291 15.56 -23.12 4.59
C ALA A 291 17.10 -23.02 4.49
N ARG A 292 17.81 -24.12 4.77
CA ARG A 292 19.28 -24.17 4.69
C ARG A 292 19.79 -23.87 3.28
N TYR A 293 19.21 -24.46 2.24
CA TYR A 293 19.59 -24.18 0.85
C TYR A 293 19.34 -22.72 0.47
N THR A 294 18.19 -22.18 0.86
CA THR A 294 17.81 -20.78 0.61
C THR A 294 18.81 -19.82 1.27
N GLU A 295 19.15 -20.04 2.54
CA GLU A 295 20.13 -19.21 3.26
C GLU A 295 21.52 -19.29 2.64
N ASN A 296 21.97 -20.48 2.25
CA ASN A 296 23.27 -20.65 1.60
C ASN A 296 23.33 -19.94 0.24
N LEU A 297 22.23 -19.94 -0.53
CA LEU A 297 22.13 -19.21 -1.79
C LEU A 297 22.20 -17.70 -1.54
N ILE A 298 21.40 -17.17 -0.61
CA ILE A 298 21.35 -15.73 -0.31
C ILE A 298 22.71 -15.23 0.22
N ARG A 299 23.43 -16.04 1.01
CA ARG A 299 24.78 -15.72 1.51
C ARG A 299 25.88 -15.89 0.45
N GLY A 300 25.55 -16.41 -0.74
CA GLY A 300 26.53 -16.67 -1.81
C GLY A 300 27.44 -17.86 -1.55
N ILE A 301 27.10 -18.74 -0.59
CA ILE A 301 27.90 -19.92 -0.22
C ILE A 301 27.69 -21.07 -1.23
N SER A 302 26.48 -21.17 -1.77
CA SER A 302 26.15 -22.09 -2.85
C SER A 302 25.73 -21.27 -4.05
N ARG A 303 26.61 -21.10 -5.05
CA ARG A 303 26.19 -20.58 -6.36
C ARG A 303 25.39 -21.70 -7.05
N PRO A 304 24.20 -21.44 -7.61
CA PRO A 304 23.58 -22.43 -8.48
C PRO A 304 24.53 -22.65 -9.67
N PRO A 305 24.67 -23.89 -10.18
CA PRO A 305 25.33 -24.09 -11.46
C PRO A 305 24.53 -23.29 -12.49
N ASP A 306 25.22 -22.34 -13.13
CA ASP A 306 24.76 -21.36 -14.11
C ASP A 306 23.30 -21.49 -14.59
N ALA A 307 22.51 -20.45 -14.30
CA ALA A 307 21.26 -20.14 -14.98
C ALA A 307 21.47 -18.88 -15.83
#